data_AF-A0A7L2JLG5-F1
#
_entry.id   AF-A0A7L2JLG5-F1
#
_cell.length_a   1.000
_cell.length_b   1.000
_cell.length_c   1.000
_cell.angle_alpha   90.00
_cell.angle_beta   90.00
_cell.angle_gamma   90.00
#
_symmetry.space_group_name_H-M   'P 1'
#
loop_
_entity.id
_entity.type
_entity.pdbx_description
1 polymer ?
#
loop_
_entity_poly.entity_id
_entity_poly.type
_entity_poly.pdbx_seq_one_letter_code
_entity_poly.pdbx_strand_id
1 'polypeptide(L)' 'SGHAPFEARHRPELYRLIRGARYPLPPQLSPPARALIAHMLDPDPAARPSLARVLGHPFLTQVRGWGTRG' A
#
# COMPACT_ATOMS: atom_id res chain seq x y z
N SER A 1 -9.14 5.85 -1.16
CA SER A 1 -10.42 5.47 -0.52
C SER A 1 -10.92 6.50 0.49
N GLY A 2 -10.07 7.34 1.11
CA GLY A 2 -10.52 8.36 2.07
C GLY A 2 -10.65 7.86 3.51
N HIS A 3 -10.25 6.62 3.79
CA HIS A 3 -10.38 5.93 5.08
C HIS A 3 -9.07 5.21 5.43
N ALA A 4 -8.90 4.82 6.70
CA ALA A 4 -7.72 4.09 7.14
C ALA A 4 -7.74 2.63 6.61
N PRO A 5 -6.57 1.99 6.43
CA PRO A 5 -6.51 0.61 5.96
C PRO A 5 -7.11 -0.39 6.96
N PHE A 6 -6.99 -0.10 8.27
CA PHE A 6 -7.51 -0.96 9.34
C PHE A 6 -8.52 -0.20 10.18
N GLU A 7 -9.76 -0.65 10.18
CA GLU A 7 -10.84 -0.09 11.01
C GLU A 7 -11.69 -1.25 11.55
N ALA A 8 -12.07 -1.17 12.82
CA ALA A 8 -13.01 -2.10 13.44
C ALA A 8 -13.68 -1.43 14.64
N ARG A 9 -14.91 -1.86 14.98
CA ARG A 9 -15.65 -1.34 16.13
C ARG A 9 -14.96 -1.66 17.46
N HIS A 10 -14.27 -2.79 17.53
CA HIS A 10 -13.65 -3.29 18.76
C HIS A 10 -12.14 -3.52 18.60
N ARG A 11 -11.37 -3.16 19.64
CA ARG A 11 -9.90 -3.26 19.64
C ARG A 11 -9.37 -4.67 19.30
N PRO A 12 -9.92 -5.78 19.84
CA PRO A 12 -9.40 -7.11 19.50
C PRO A 12 -9.48 -7.42 18.01
N GLU A 13 -10.55 -6.98 17.36
CA GLU A 13 -10.73 -7.16 15.91
C GLU A 13 -9.75 -6.27 15.13
N LEU A 14 -9.60 -5.00 15.52
CA LEU A 14 -8.62 -4.10 14.92
C LEU A 14 -7.20 -4.71 14.97
N TYR A 15 -6.78 -5.24 16.12
CA TYR A 15 -5.48 -5.89 16.25
C TYR A 15 -5.36 -7.17 15.41
N ARG A 16 -6.45 -7.93 15.24
CA ARG A 16 -6.47 -9.09 14.34
C ARG A 16 -6.26 -8.66 12.88
N LEU A 17 -6.90 -7.58 12.43
CA LEU A 17 -6.73 -7.06 11.08
C LEU A 17 -5.29 -6.56 10.84
N ILE A 18 -4.73 -5.80 11.80
CA ILE A 18 -3.36 -5.29 11.74
C ILE A 18 -2.34 -6.43 11.66
N ARG A 19 -2.42 -7.41 12.57
CA ARG A 19 -1.48 -8.55 12.59
C ARG A 19 -1.60 -9.46 11.38
N GLY A 20 -2.79 -9.54 10.79
CA GLY A 20 -3.03 -10.34 9.59
C GLY A 20 -2.85 -9.58 8.29
N ALA A 21 -2.47 -8.30 8.33
CA ALA A 21 -2.46 -7.40 7.17
C ALA A 21 -3.74 -7.49 6.32
N ARG A 22 -4.90 -7.56 6.98
CA ARG A 22 -6.21 -7.68 6.32
C ARG A 22 -6.85 -6.31 6.18
N TYR A 23 -6.88 -5.80 4.95
CA TYR A 23 -7.47 -4.51 4.60
C TYR A 23 -7.99 -4.54 3.16
N PRO A 24 -9.07 -3.81 2.85
CA PRO A 24 -9.55 -3.70 1.47
C PRO A 24 -8.62 -2.82 0.65
N LEU A 25 -8.25 -3.28 -0.55
CA LEU A 25 -7.58 -2.45 -1.55
C LEU A 25 -8.64 -1.87 -2.50
N PRO A 26 -8.74 -0.53 -2.63
CA PRO A 26 -9.69 0.10 -3.54
C PRO A 26 -9.41 -0.31 -5.01
N PRO A 27 -10.45 -0.61 -5.81
CA PRO A 27 -10.28 -1.03 -7.19
C PRO A 27 -9.64 0.05 -8.08
N GLN A 28 -9.79 1.33 -7.71
CA GLN A 28 -9.25 2.48 -8.46
C GLN A 28 -7.72 2.61 -8.36
N LEU A 29 -7.07 1.86 -7.48
CA LEU A 29 -5.61 1.88 -7.39
C LEU A 29 -4.98 1.35 -8.69
N SER A 30 -3.83 1.89 -9.07
CA SER A 30 -3.03 1.26 -10.13
C SER A 30 -2.35 -0.02 -9.59
N PRO A 31 -2.00 -0.99 -10.45
CA PRO A 31 -1.21 -2.15 -10.04
C PRO A 31 0.05 -1.80 -9.21
N PRO A 32 0.91 -0.83 -9.61
CA PRO A 32 2.07 -0.48 -8.80
C PRO A 32 1.70 0.19 -7.47
N ALA A 33 0.58 0.93 -7.39
CA ALA A 33 0.11 1.48 -6.11
C ALA A 33 -0.30 0.36 -5.13
N ARG A 34 -1.03 -0.65 -5.63
CA ARG A 34 -1.42 -1.82 -4.83
C ARG A 34 -0.20 -2.58 -4.31
N ALA A 35 0.78 -2.83 -5.18
CA ALA A 35 2.01 -3.52 -4.81
C ALA A 35 2.79 -2.77 -3.72
N LEU A 36 2.95 -1.45 -3.86
CA LEU A 36 3.65 -0.65 -2.86
C LEU A 36 2.97 -0.70 -1.49
N ILE A 37 1.64 -0.54 -1.44
CA ILE A 37 0.88 -0.61 -0.18
C ILE A 37 1.05 -2.00 0.46
N ALA A 38 0.97 -3.08 -0.33
CA ALA A 38 1.15 -4.44 0.15
C ALA A 38 2.53 -4.65 0.78
N HIS A 39 3.60 -4.17 0.13
CA HIS A 39 4.96 -4.26 0.68
C HIS A 39 5.15 -3.43 1.96
N MET A 40 4.56 -2.24 2.04
CA MET A 40 4.71 -1.37 3.21
C MET A 40 3.93 -1.88 4.42
N LEU A 41 2.79 -2.54 4.21
CA LEU A 41 1.92 -3.09 5.24
C LEU A 41 2.09 -4.60 5.42
N ASP A 42 3.29 -5.13 5.12
CA ASP A 42 3.60 -6.54 5.33
C ASP A 42 3.50 -6.90 6.84
N PRO A 43 2.83 -8.01 7.18
CA PRO A 43 2.70 -8.44 8.57
C PRO A 43 4.05 -8.84 9.19
N ASP A 44 5.03 -9.27 8.39
CA ASP A 44 6.41 -9.49 8.82
C ASP A 44 7.21 -8.17 8.73
N PRO A 45 7.67 -7.61 9.86
CA PRO A 45 8.48 -6.39 9.85
C PRO A 45 9.78 -6.53 9.03
N ALA A 46 10.37 -7.72 8.96
CA ALA A 46 11.61 -7.96 8.22
C ALA A 46 11.40 -7.98 6.70
N ALA A 47 10.18 -8.28 6.24
CA ALA A 47 9.79 -8.24 4.83
C ALA A 47 9.49 -6.83 4.32
N ARG A 48 9.32 -5.85 5.22
CA ARG A 48 9.03 -4.47 4.82
C ARG A 48 10.22 -3.85 4.08
N PRO A 49 9.98 -3.10 2.99
CA PRO A 49 11.04 -2.47 2.23
C PRO A 49 11.73 -1.38 3.06
N SER A 50 13.04 -1.22 2.86
CA SER A 50 13.75 -0.04 3.33
C SER A 50 13.22 1.22 2.64
N LEU A 51 13.47 2.39 3.23
CA LEU A 51 13.10 3.67 2.63
C LEU A 51 13.67 3.82 1.20
N ALA A 52 14.93 3.44 0.99
CA ALA A 52 15.55 3.48 -0.34
C ALA A 52 14.79 2.61 -1.36
N ARG A 53 14.33 1.42 -0.96
CA ARG A 53 13.49 0.55 -1.80
C ARG A 53 12.11 1.15 -2.08
N VAL A 54 11.50 1.80 -1.10
CA VAL A 54 10.21 2.52 -1.28
C VAL A 54 10.37 3.62 -2.32
N LEU A 55 11.38 4.48 -2.17
CA LEU A 55 11.63 5.60 -3.09
C LEU A 55 11.99 5.14 -4.50
N GLY A 56 12.61 3.96 -4.64
CA GLY A 56 12.91 3.34 -5.94
C GLY A 56 11.73 2.59 -6.58
N HIS A 57 10.59 2.43 -5.89
CA HIS A 57 9.49 1.61 -6.37
C HIS A 57 8.83 2.21 -7.62
N PRO A 58 8.41 1.40 -8.63
CA PRO A 58 7.80 1.89 -9.88
C PRO A 58 6.61 2.85 -9.69
N PHE A 59 5.86 2.72 -8.59
CA PHE A 59 4.79 3.66 -8.25
C PHE A 59 5.26 5.11 -8.10
N LEU A 60 6.46 5.32 -7.54
CA LEU A 60 7.03 6.64 -7.27
C LEU A 60 8.01 7.08 -8.37
N THR A 61 8.64 6.14 -9.08
CA THR A 61 9.67 6.44 -10.08
C THR A 61 9.17 6.46 -11.51
N GLN A 62 8.03 5.82 -11.81
CA GLN A 62 7.48 5.86 -13.15
C GLN A 62 6.96 7.28 -13.43
N VAL A 63 7.68 8.01 -14.27
CA VAL A 63 7.25 9.29 -14.83
C VAL A 63 5.86 9.05 -15.42
N ARG A 64 4.84 9.75 -14.89
CA ARG A 64 3.53 9.79 -15.53
C ARG A 64 3.78 10.39 -16.91
N GLY A 65 3.80 9.54 -17.94
CA GLY A 65 3.94 9.98 -19.32
C GLY A 65 2.84 10.98 -19.60
N TRP A 66 3.17 12.26 -19.49
CA TRP A 66 2.44 13.28 -20.18
C TRP A 66 2.76 13.01 -21.64
N GLY A 67 1.85 12.30 -22.29
CA GLY A 67 1.86 12.23 -23.74
C GLY A 67 1.76 13.65 -24.25
N THR A 68 2.90 14.23 -24.63
CA THR A 68 2.95 15.24 -25.67
C THR A 68 2.42 14.56 -26.93
N ARG A 69 1.09 14.56 -27.10
CA ARG A 69 0.49 14.59 -28.43
C ARG A 69 0.50 16.05 -28.86
N GLY A 70 1.62 16.45 -29.44
CA GLY A 70 1.71 17.54 -30.42
C GLY A 70 1.91 16.90 -31.78
#